data_AF-A0A7J3W7T8-F1
#
_entry.id   AF-A0A7J3W7T8-F1
#
_cell.length_a   1.000
_cell.length_b   1.000
_cell.length_c   1.000
_cell.angle_alpha   90.00
_cell.angle_beta   90.00
_cell.angle_gamma   90.00
#
_symmetry.space_group_name_H-M   'P 1'
#
loop_
_entity.id
_entity.type
_entity.pdbx_description
1 polymer ?
#
loop_
_entity_poly.entity_id
_entity_poly.type
_entity_poly.pdbx_seq_one_letter_code
_entity_poly.pdbx_strand_id
1 'polypeptide(L)'
;MIIVPILRFRALIAILSILISLTVFIIAILYYRPYPAGGLRLVDISFWILFMGSVAAGLLDLSLFWKKSPLLSTILFTVIGMGIVIVARVSSAIYSLLKTSFYTQLIGGSILDETSYKLASISILGSFMIAASTAMSTIEGEHVVFRKSPTLHVLLTHVAKALSNIGPKTLYIISFIIGFVVRLYPELKYPDLPISLDTLGYISVARDFSQEPKILTMYLWLGGWRKLPPLLT
;
A
#
# COMPACT_ATOMS: atom_id res chain seq x y z
N MET A 1 -24.56 -20.30 6.91
CA MET A 1 -24.09 -21.43 7.76
C MET A 1 -22.65 -21.89 7.46
N ILE A 2 -22.06 -21.54 6.31
CA ILE A 2 -20.70 -21.98 5.90
C ILE A 2 -19.55 -21.22 6.61
N ILE A 3 -19.83 -20.06 7.21
CA ILE A 3 -18.79 -19.19 7.78
C ILE A 3 -18.21 -19.77 9.09
N VAL A 4 -19.02 -20.46 9.89
CA VAL A 4 -18.63 -20.99 11.22
C VAL A 4 -17.45 -21.97 11.20
N PRO A 5 -17.37 -22.97 10.28
CA PRO A 5 -16.20 -23.85 10.23
C PRO A 5 -14.91 -23.12 9.82
N ILE A 6 -14.97 -22.20 8.84
CA ILE A 6 -13.80 -21.45 8.36
C ILE A 6 -13.17 -20.62 9.49
N LEU A 7 -14.01 -20.06 10.36
CA LEU A 7 -13.60 -19.24 11.50
C LEU A 7 -12.80 -20.00 12.58
N ARG A 8 -12.91 -21.34 12.61
CA ARG A 8 -12.11 -22.21 13.51
C ARG A 8 -10.69 -22.42 13.03
N PHE A 9 -10.43 -22.24 11.73
CA PHE A 9 -9.11 -22.47 11.13
C PHE A 9 -8.21 -21.22 11.12
N ARG A 10 -8.60 -20.11 11.76
CA ARG A 10 -7.85 -18.84 11.72
C ARG A 10 -6.39 -18.97 12.18
N ALA A 11 -6.14 -19.66 13.29
CA ALA A 11 -4.78 -19.91 13.78
C ALA A 11 -4.00 -20.82 12.81
N LEU A 12 -4.67 -21.82 12.23
CA LEU A 12 -4.08 -22.71 11.24
C LEU A 12 -3.70 -21.95 9.96
N ILE A 13 -4.54 -21.01 9.49
CA ILE A 13 -4.23 -20.16 8.34
C ILE A 13 -2.99 -19.31 8.62
N ALA A 14 -2.91 -18.67 9.79
CA ALA A 14 -1.74 -17.87 10.17
C ALA A 14 -0.46 -18.72 10.17
N ILE A 15 -0.47 -19.86 10.88
CA ILE A 15 0.68 -20.77 10.98
C ILE A 15 1.07 -21.31 9.61
N LEU A 16 0.10 -21.79 8.83
CA LEU A 16 0.34 -22.33 7.49
C LEU A 16 0.91 -21.27 6.56
N SER A 17 0.47 -20.01 6.65
CA SER A 17 1.04 -18.92 5.84
C SER A 17 2.51 -18.66 6.16
N ILE A 18 2.91 -18.74 7.43
CA ILE A 18 4.31 -18.61 7.87
C ILE A 18 5.12 -19.80 7.33
N LEU A 19 4.60 -21.02 7.48
CA LEU A 19 5.27 -22.24 7.00
C LEU A 19 5.46 -22.24 5.48
N ILE A 20 4.42 -21.91 4.71
CA ILE A 20 4.50 -21.83 3.25
C ILE A 20 5.45 -20.71 2.82
N SER A 21 5.39 -19.54 3.47
CA SER A 21 6.35 -18.47 3.19
C SER A 21 7.79 -18.91 3.44
N LEU A 22 8.04 -19.59 4.56
CA LEU A 22 9.37 -20.07 4.93
C LEU A 22 9.87 -21.16 3.97
N THR A 23 9.02 -22.10 3.55
CA THR A 23 9.41 -23.11 2.56
C THR A 23 9.73 -22.50 1.20
N VAL A 24 8.90 -21.58 0.69
CA VAL A 24 9.16 -20.87 -0.57
C VAL A 24 10.45 -20.04 -0.48
N PHE A 25 10.69 -19.38 0.66
CA PHE A 25 11.90 -18.60 0.90
C PHE A 25 13.16 -19.49 0.92
N ILE A 26 13.11 -20.63 1.62
CA ILE A 26 14.22 -21.59 1.66
C ILE A 26 14.49 -22.15 0.25
N ILE A 27 13.45 -22.51 -0.50
CA ILE A 27 13.57 -22.97 -1.89
C ILE A 27 14.24 -21.89 -2.76
N ALA A 28 13.82 -20.63 -2.59
CA ALA A 28 14.43 -19.52 -3.32
C ALA A 28 15.93 -19.39 -3.02
N ILE A 29 16.34 -19.49 -1.76
CA ILE A 29 17.76 -19.39 -1.36
C ILE A 29 18.59 -20.60 -1.83
N LEU A 30 18.06 -21.82 -1.69
CA LEU A 30 18.82 -23.04 -1.95
C LEU A 30 18.96 -23.34 -3.44
N TYR A 31 17.91 -23.12 -4.24
CA TYR A 31 17.87 -23.56 -5.64
C TYR A 31 18.13 -22.42 -6.63
N TYR A 32 17.81 -21.18 -6.26
CA TYR A 32 18.03 -20.03 -7.13
C TYR A 32 19.23 -19.24 -6.63
N ARG A 33 20.38 -19.42 -7.29
CA ARG A 33 21.52 -18.51 -7.12
C ARG A 33 21.07 -17.05 -7.38
N PRO A 34 21.75 -16.05 -6.80
CA PRO A 34 21.43 -14.62 -6.95
C PRO A 34 21.46 -14.10 -8.40
N TYR A 35 21.74 -14.96 -9.37
CA TYR A 35 21.55 -14.75 -10.79
C TYR A 35 21.00 -16.04 -11.44
N PRO A 36 19.95 -15.99 -12.28
CA PRO A 36 19.21 -14.82 -12.76
C PRO A 36 17.99 -14.47 -11.87
N ALA A 37 17.34 -13.34 -12.17
CA ALA A 37 16.24 -12.67 -11.45
C ALA A 37 15.10 -13.53 -10.87
N GLY A 38 14.98 -14.81 -11.21
CA GLY A 38 13.97 -15.73 -10.68
C GLY A 38 14.01 -15.90 -9.15
N GLY A 39 15.20 -15.87 -8.53
CA GLY A 39 15.34 -15.97 -7.07
C GLY A 39 14.66 -14.82 -6.33
N LEU A 40 14.84 -13.58 -6.80
CA LEU A 40 14.19 -12.39 -6.22
C LEU A 40 12.67 -12.44 -6.36
N ARG A 41 12.15 -13.01 -7.46
CA ARG A 41 10.70 -13.18 -7.66
C ARG A 41 10.10 -14.14 -6.64
N LEU A 42 10.75 -15.26 -6.38
CA LEU A 42 10.27 -16.25 -5.40
C LEU A 42 10.35 -15.73 -3.96
N VAL A 43 11.40 -14.97 -3.63
CA VAL A 43 11.48 -14.25 -2.36
C VAL A 43 10.32 -13.26 -2.24
N ASP A 44 10.01 -12.51 -3.29
CA ASP A 44 8.87 -11.58 -3.25
C ASP A 44 7.53 -12.29 -3.09
N ILE A 45 7.34 -13.42 -3.77
CA ILE A 45 6.16 -14.27 -3.66
C ILE A 45 5.99 -14.81 -2.23
N SER A 46 7.08 -15.22 -1.55
CA SER A 46 6.98 -15.72 -0.18
C SER A 46 6.42 -14.65 0.78
N PHE A 47 6.90 -13.41 0.68
CA PHE A 47 6.37 -12.29 1.46
C PHE A 47 4.92 -11.94 1.10
N TRP A 48 4.49 -12.13 -0.14
CA TRP A 48 3.08 -11.96 -0.52
C TRP A 48 2.18 -13.05 0.07
N ILE A 49 2.64 -14.30 0.10
CA ILE A 49 1.92 -15.40 0.77
C ILE A 49 1.77 -15.10 2.25
N LEU A 50 2.87 -14.68 2.90
CA LEU A 50 2.87 -14.31 4.30
C LEU A 50 1.89 -13.16 4.59
N PHE A 51 1.94 -12.10 3.78
CA PHE A 51 1.05 -10.94 3.87
C PHE A 51 -0.42 -11.35 3.76
N MET A 52 -0.80 -12.04 2.67
CA MET A 52 -2.19 -12.40 2.41
C MET A 52 -2.74 -13.34 3.48
N GLY A 53 -1.97 -14.36 3.87
CA GLY A 53 -2.38 -15.30 4.91
C GLY A 53 -2.53 -14.66 6.28
N SER A 54 -1.60 -13.78 6.66
CA SER A 54 -1.63 -13.06 7.95
C SER A 54 -2.80 -12.08 8.01
N VAL A 55 -3.03 -11.30 6.95
CA VAL A 55 -4.16 -10.37 6.88
C VAL A 55 -5.49 -11.13 6.89
N ALA A 56 -5.60 -12.23 6.15
CA ALA A 56 -6.80 -13.07 6.17
C ALA A 56 -7.07 -13.65 7.56
N ALA A 57 -6.06 -14.19 8.23
CA ALA A 57 -6.19 -14.71 9.60
C ALA A 57 -6.60 -13.62 10.60
N GLY A 58 -5.96 -12.44 10.52
CA GLY A 58 -6.29 -11.30 11.37
C GLY A 58 -7.71 -10.77 11.12
N LEU A 59 -8.16 -10.67 9.86
CA LEU A 59 -9.52 -10.26 9.53
C LEU A 59 -10.56 -11.25 10.06
N LEU A 60 -10.31 -12.56 9.94
CA LEU A 60 -11.19 -13.59 10.49
C LEU A 60 -11.28 -13.49 12.02
N ASP A 61 -10.16 -13.31 12.70
CA ASP A 61 -10.08 -13.13 14.16
C ASP A 61 -10.84 -11.86 14.61
N LEU A 62 -10.59 -10.72 13.95
CA LEU A 62 -11.32 -9.49 14.21
C LEU A 62 -12.83 -9.65 13.96
N SER A 63 -13.23 -10.32 12.88
CA SER A 63 -14.67 -10.50 12.55
C SER A 63 -15.45 -11.22 13.65
N LEU A 64 -14.80 -12.13 14.38
CA LEU A 64 -15.38 -12.88 15.49
C LEU A 64 -15.51 -12.04 16.76
N PHE A 65 -14.45 -11.30 17.09
CA PHE A 65 -14.26 -10.76 18.43
C PHE A 65 -14.35 -9.24 18.53
N TRP A 66 -14.39 -8.50 17.41
CA TRP A 66 -14.38 -7.03 17.43
C TRP A 66 -15.50 -6.37 18.25
N LYS A 67 -16.66 -7.04 18.38
CA LYS A 67 -17.78 -6.58 19.21
C LYS A 67 -17.77 -7.13 20.63
N LYS A 68 -17.14 -8.28 20.86
CA LYS A 68 -17.24 -9.06 22.10
C LYS A 68 -16.08 -8.77 23.04
N SER A 69 -14.86 -8.70 22.52
CA SER A 69 -13.65 -8.58 23.32
C SER A 69 -13.26 -7.11 23.51
N PRO A 70 -12.83 -6.72 24.73
CA PRO A 70 -12.30 -5.39 24.97
C PRO A 70 -11.00 -5.19 24.20
N LEU A 71 -10.71 -3.94 23.79
CA LEU A 71 -9.50 -3.60 23.04
C LEU A 71 -8.20 -3.99 23.77
N LEU A 72 -8.09 -3.75 25.08
CA LEU A 72 -6.94 -4.14 25.90
C LEU A 72 -6.97 -5.64 26.24
N SER A 73 -7.00 -6.46 25.20
CA SER A 73 -6.88 -7.92 25.23
C SER A 73 -5.88 -8.35 24.16
N THR A 74 -5.70 -9.66 23.96
CA THR A 74 -4.85 -10.16 22.87
C THR A 74 -5.29 -9.67 21.49
N ILE A 75 -6.55 -9.23 21.30
CA ILE A 75 -7.03 -8.60 20.06
C ILE A 75 -6.19 -7.37 19.65
N LEU A 76 -5.63 -6.64 20.61
CA LEU A 76 -4.74 -5.51 20.34
C LEU A 76 -3.51 -5.96 19.55
N PHE A 77 -2.94 -7.11 19.88
CA PHE A 77 -1.81 -7.67 19.15
C PHE A 77 -2.20 -8.08 17.73
N THR A 78 -3.43 -8.58 17.52
CA THR A 78 -3.97 -8.82 16.17
C THR A 78 -4.04 -7.51 15.37
N VAL A 79 -4.59 -6.44 15.95
CA VAL A 79 -4.70 -5.12 15.29
C VAL A 79 -3.34 -4.53 14.97
N ILE A 80 -2.43 -4.51 15.95
CA ILE A 80 -1.06 -3.98 15.77
C ILE A 80 -0.31 -4.82 14.74
N GLY A 81 -0.35 -6.15 14.85
CA GLY A 81 0.30 -7.06 13.91
C GLY A 81 -0.20 -6.86 12.48
N MET A 82 -1.51 -6.71 12.29
CA MET A 82 -2.08 -6.40 10.97
C MET A 82 -1.59 -5.05 10.44
N GLY A 83 -1.55 -4.02 11.30
CA GLY A 83 -1.01 -2.71 10.93
C GLY A 83 0.45 -2.80 10.46
N ILE A 84 1.30 -3.54 11.19
CA ILE A 84 2.70 -3.77 10.83
C ILE A 84 2.81 -4.48 9.48
N VAL A 85 2.07 -5.59 9.29
CA VAL A 85 2.10 -6.37 8.04
C VAL A 85 1.68 -5.52 6.84
N ILE A 86 0.60 -4.73 6.98
CA ILE A 86 0.10 -3.86 5.92
C ILE A 86 1.09 -2.74 5.61
N VAL A 87 1.55 -2.00 6.61
CA VAL A 87 2.47 -0.88 6.40
C VAL A 87 3.79 -1.36 5.82
N ALA A 88 4.36 -2.44 6.35
CA ALA A 88 5.61 -3.02 5.85
C ALA A 88 5.49 -3.38 4.36
N ARG A 89 4.38 -4.05 3.98
CA ARG A 89 4.23 -4.55 2.62
C ARG A 89 3.87 -3.47 1.63
N VAL A 90 2.96 -2.56 1.97
CA VAL A 90 2.61 -1.42 1.13
C VAL A 90 3.82 -0.50 0.94
N SER A 91 4.60 -0.24 1.99
CA SER A 91 5.80 0.60 1.88
C SER A 91 6.87 -0.03 1.00
N SER A 92 7.11 -1.34 1.13
CA SER A 92 8.03 -2.09 0.28
C SER A 92 7.59 -2.06 -1.20
N ALA A 93 6.30 -2.28 -1.48
CA ALA A 93 5.75 -2.23 -2.83
C ALA A 93 5.81 -0.83 -3.45
N ILE A 94 5.42 0.22 -2.70
CA ILE A 94 5.50 1.61 -3.17
C ILE A 94 6.96 1.98 -3.44
N TYR A 95 7.88 1.70 -2.52
CA TYR A 95 9.29 1.97 -2.72
C TYR A 95 9.81 1.33 -4.01
N SER A 96 9.48 0.07 -4.24
CA SER A 96 9.91 -0.67 -5.44
C SER A 96 9.33 -0.09 -6.72
N LEU A 97 8.04 0.26 -6.74
CA LEU A 97 7.40 0.95 -7.87
C LEU A 97 8.04 2.31 -8.16
N LEU A 98 8.30 3.11 -7.12
CA LEU A 98 8.94 4.41 -7.27
C LEU A 98 10.37 4.30 -7.79
N LYS A 99 11.11 3.28 -7.35
CA LYS A 99 12.49 3.03 -7.77
C LYS A 99 12.57 2.62 -9.24
N THR A 100 11.62 1.84 -9.72
CA THR A 100 11.60 1.32 -11.10
C THR A 100 10.71 2.12 -12.03
N SER A 101 10.24 3.30 -11.62
CA SER A 101 9.32 4.12 -12.41
C SER A 101 8.10 3.33 -12.91
N PHE A 102 7.56 2.47 -12.03
CA PHE A 102 6.37 1.64 -12.25
C PHE A 102 6.52 0.52 -13.29
N TYR A 103 7.74 0.19 -13.73
CA TYR A 103 7.98 -0.92 -14.68
C TYR A 103 7.94 -2.31 -14.03
N THR A 104 7.93 -2.41 -12.70
CA THR A 104 7.92 -3.70 -12.00
C THR A 104 6.52 -4.15 -11.59
N GLN A 105 6.33 -5.47 -11.62
CA GLN A 105 5.11 -6.10 -11.14
C GLN A 105 4.98 -5.93 -9.62
N LEU A 106 3.75 -5.69 -9.15
CA LEU A 106 3.45 -5.55 -7.71
C LEU A 106 3.69 -6.87 -6.96
N ILE A 107 3.31 -8.00 -7.57
CA ILE A 107 3.52 -9.35 -7.05
C ILE A 107 4.64 -10.02 -7.83
N GLY A 108 5.64 -10.54 -7.12
CA GLY A 108 6.82 -11.15 -7.72
C GLY A 108 7.89 -10.15 -8.17
N GLY A 109 7.73 -8.86 -7.90
CA GLY A 109 8.64 -7.79 -8.33
C GLY A 109 8.82 -6.66 -7.31
N SER A 110 8.23 -6.76 -6.11
CA SER A 110 8.31 -5.71 -5.08
C SER A 110 9.53 -5.80 -4.17
N ILE A 111 10.45 -6.75 -4.38
CA ILE A 111 11.75 -6.83 -3.72
C ILE A 111 12.83 -6.74 -4.79
N LEU A 112 13.52 -5.61 -4.82
CA LEU A 112 14.50 -5.26 -5.86
C LEU A 112 15.90 -5.08 -5.30
N ASP A 113 16.01 -4.70 -4.03
CA ASP A 113 17.24 -4.31 -3.36
C ASP A 113 17.13 -4.58 -1.85
N GLU A 114 18.23 -4.31 -1.14
CA GLU A 114 18.30 -4.51 0.30
C GLU A 114 17.27 -3.67 1.08
N THR A 115 16.97 -2.44 0.64
CA THR A 115 16.01 -1.55 1.30
C THR A 115 14.58 -2.10 1.20
N SER A 116 14.13 -2.48 0.00
CA SER A 116 12.81 -3.10 -0.21
C SER A 116 12.66 -4.42 0.55
N TYR A 117 13.73 -5.21 0.62
CA TYR A 117 13.80 -6.43 1.42
C TYR A 117 13.69 -6.15 2.93
N LYS A 118 14.46 -5.18 3.46
CA LYS A 118 14.38 -4.77 4.87
C LYS A 118 12.97 -4.32 5.24
N LEU A 119 12.33 -3.49 4.41
CA LEU A 119 10.95 -3.08 4.61
C LEU A 119 9.98 -4.27 4.60
N ALA A 120 10.11 -5.19 3.65
CA ALA A 120 9.27 -6.39 3.58
C ALA A 120 9.47 -7.31 4.81
N SER A 121 10.71 -7.44 5.30
CA SER A 121 11.05 -8.31 6.41
C SER A 121 10.36 -7.94 7.73
N ILE A 122 9.97 -6.67 7.91
CA ILE A 122 9.18 -6.21 9.06
C ILE A 122 7.82 -6.93 9.14
N SER A 123 7.27 -7.39 8.00
CA SER A 123 6.03 -8.16 7.97
C SER A 123 6.14 -9.48 8.75
N ILE A 124 7.34 -10.07 8.86
CA ILE A 124 7.57 -11.31 9.63
C ILE A 124 7.17 -11.10 11.10
N LEU A 125 7.60 -9.99 11.71
CA LEU A 125 7.26 -9.65 13.08
C LEU A 125 5.75 -9.55 13.28
N GLY A 126 5.08 -8.80 12.40
CA GLY A 126 3.62 -8.64 12.48
C GLY A 126 2.86 -9.94 12.27
N SER A 127 3.33 -10.81 11.37
CA SER A 127 2.77 -12.14 11.14
C SER A 127 2.90 -13.05 12.37
N PHE A 128 4.04 -13.04 13.06
CA PHE A 128 4.20 -13.78 14.32
C PHE A 128 3.30 -13.24 15.43
N MET A 129 3.12 -11.93 15.53
CA MET A 129 2.17 -11.33 16.49
C MET A 129 0.73 -11.77 16.23
N ILE A 130 0.29 -11.79 14.96
CA ILE A 130 -1.03 -12.28 14.57
C ILE A 130 -1.15 -13.77 14.89
N ALA A 131 -0.16 -14.59 14.53
CA ALA A 131 -0.17 -16.03 14.80
C ALA A 131 -0.24 -16.33 16.30
N ALA A 132 0.55 -15.65 17.13
CA ALA A 132 0.52 -15.82 18.58
C ALA A 132 -0.83 -15.39 19.18
N SER A 133 -1.35 -14.23 18.77
CA SER A 133 -2.65 -13.74 19.24
C SER A 133 -3.80 -14.68 18.86
N THR A 134 -3.85 -15.11 17.60
CA THR A 134 -4.89 -16.00 17.08
C THR A 134 -4.78 -17.41 17.66
N ALA A 135 -3.57 -17.92 17.92
CA ALA A 135 -3.36 -19.18 18.62
C ALA A 135 -3.91 -19.10 20.05
N MET A 136 -3.57 -18.03 20.78
CA MET A 136 -4.07 -17.83 22.15
C MET A 136 -5.60 -17.73 22.18
N SER A 137 -6.20 -16.95 21.27
CA SER A 137 -7.66 -16.82 21.18
C SER A 137 -8.36 -18.11 20.76
N THR A 138 -7.64 -19.04 20.11
CA THR A 138 -8.17 -20.34 19.69
C THR A 138 -8.08 -21.37 20.82
N ILE A 139 -7.01 -21.36 21.62
CA ILE A 139 -6.83 -22.26 22.77
C ILE A 139 -7.82 -21.91 23.88
N GLU A 140 -7.94 -20.63 24.23
CA GLU A 140 -8.82 -20.16 25.31
C GLU A 140 -10.29 -20.03 24.87
N GLY A 141 -10.57 -20.15 23.56
CA GLY A 141 -11.89 -19.90 22.98
C GLY A 141 -12.29 -18.42 22.90
N GLU A 142 -11.63 -17.54 23.67
CA GLU A 142 -11.81 -16.09 23.68
C GLU A 142 -10.46 -15.35 23.79
N HIS A 143 -10.44 -14.04 23.54
CA HIS A 143 -9.24 -13.23 23.77
C HIS A 143 -8.99 -12.99 25.27
N VAL A 144 -7.75 -13.25 25.71
CA VAL A 144 -7.31 -12.98 27.08
C VAL A 144 -7.34 -11.46 27.33
N VAL A 145 -8.14 -11.04 28.31
CA VAL A 145 -8.34 -9.64 28.66
C VAL A 145 -7.30 -9.20 29.69
N PHE A 146 -6.49 -8.19 29.35
CA PHE A 146 -5.52 -7.61 30.28
C PHE A 146 -6.16 -6.57 31.20
N ARG A 147 -7.05 -5.73 30.64
CA ARG A 147 -7.74 -4.66 31.37
C ARG A 147 -9.11 -4.40 30.76
N LYS A 148 -10.08 -4.02 31.59
CA LYS A 148 -11.38 -3.52 31.11
C LYS A 148 -11.16 -2.27 30.26
N SER A 149 -11.62 -2.29 29.02
CA SER A 149 -11.55 -1.19 28.07
C SER A 149 -12.77 -1.24 27.14
N PRO A 150 -13.08 -0.16 26.39
CA PRO A 150 -14.07 -0.26 25.33
C PRO A 150 -13.66 -1.32 24.29
N THR A 151 -14.65 -1.89 23.62
CA THR A 151 -14.43 -2.83 22.51
C THR A 151 -13.95 -2.09 21.26
N LEU A 152 -13.30 -2.81 20.34
CA LEU A 152 -12.87 -2.24 19.05
C LEU A 152 -14.04 -1.59 18.31
N HIS A 153 -15.22 -2.22 18.35
CA HIS A 153 -16.43 -1.70 17.74
C HIS A 153 -16.81 -0.30 18.25
N VAL A 154 -16.81 -0.08 19.58
CA VAL A 154 -17.16 1.21 20.19
C VAL A 154 -16.15 2.30 19.81
N LEU A 155 -14.87 1.94 19.70
CA LEU A 155 -13.83 2.86 19.26
C LEU A 155 -14.01 3.23 17.78
N LEU A 156 -14.25 2.25 16.91
CA LEU A 156 -14.47 2.48 15.48
C LEU A 156 -15.74 3.30 15.22
N THR A 157 -16.82 3.10 15.99
CA THR A 157 -18.03 3.92 15.84
C THR A 157 -17.81 5.35 16.32
N HIS A 158 -17.01 5.57 17.37
CA HIS A 158 -16.57 6.91 17.77
C HIS A 158 -15.76 7.60 16.68
N VAL A 159 -14.79 6.88 16.09
CA VAL A 159 -14.00 7.40 14.96
C VAL A 159 -14.89 7.69 13.76
N ALA A 160 -15.80 6.78 13.40
CA ALA A 160 -16.72 6.98 12.30
C ALA A 160 -17.62 8.20 12.52
N LYS A 161 -18.12 8.42 13.75
CA LYS A 161 -18.90 9.60 14.11
C LYS A 161 -18.08 10.89 14.06
N ALA A 162 -16.82 10.83 14.49
CA ALA A 162 -15.90 11.96 14.37
C ALA A 162 -15.60 12.30 12.89
N LEU A 163 -15.40 11.28 12.05
CA LEU A 163 -15.19 11.42 10.61
C LEU A 163 -16.45 11.89 9.88
N SER A 164 -17.65 11.46 10.29
CA SER A 164 -18.89 11.93 9.67
C SER A 164 -19.17 13.41 9.93
N ASN A 165 -18.57 13.97 10.98
CA ASN A 165 -18.65 15.40 11.28
C ASN A 165 -17.65 16.24 10.45
N ILE A 166 -16.81 15.59 9.63
CA ILE A 166 -15.93 16.30 8.72
C ILE A 166 -16.79 16.86 7.58
N GLY A 167 -16.89 18.19 7.53
CA GLY A 167 -17.61 18.88 6.46
C GLY A 167 -16.99 18.62 5.07
N PRO A 168 -17.78 18.73 4.00
CA PRO A 168 -17.33 18.45 2.63
C PRO A 168 -16.14 19.31 2.20
N LYS A 169 -16.03 20.54 2.73
CA LYS A 169 -14.89 21.44 2.48
C LYS A 169 -13.56 20.80 2.87
N THR A 170 -13.49 20.16 4.03
CA THR A 170 -12.26 19.52 4.51
C THR A 170 -11.90 18.32 3.65
N LEU A 171 -12.90 17.54 3.21
CA LEU A 171 -12.68 16.45 2.27
C LEU A 171 -12.10 16.95 0.94
N TYR A 172 -12.66 18.02 0.36
CA TYR A 172 -12.11 18.63 -0.86
C TYR A 172 -10.67 19.11 -0.69
N ILE A 173 -10.36 19.74 0.45
CA ILE A 173 -8.99 20.20 0.74
C ILE A 173 -8.04 19.00 0.82
N ILE A 174 -8.41 17.94 1.54
CA ILE A 174 -7.58 16.72 1.65
C ILE A 174 -7.39 16.07 0.28
N SER A 175 -8.46 15.91 -0.50
CA SER A 175 -8.38 15.35 -1.86
C SER A 175 -7.50 16.20 -2.78
N PHE A 176 -7.62 17.53 -2.71
CA PHE A 176 -6.75 18.45 -3.45
C PHE A 176 -5.29 18.27 -3.05
N ILE A 177 -4.98 18.24 -1.75
CA ILE A 177 -3.61 18.07 -1.26
C ILE A 177 -3.03 16.73 -1.73
N ILE A 178 -3.78 15.63 -1.60
CA ILE A 178 -3.33 14.30 -2.06
C ILE A 178 -3.06 14.34 -3.57
N GLY A 179 -4.01 14.84 -4.37
CA GLY A 179 -3.85 14.93 -5.82
C GLY A 179 -2.68 15.82 -6.24
N PHE A 180 -2.50 16.95 -5.56
CA PHE A 180 -1.40 17.87 -5.79
C PHE A 180 -0.04 17.23 -5.47
N VAL A 181 0.10 16.57 -4.32
CA VAL A 181 1.36 15.89 -3.93
C VAL A 181 1.70 14.76 -4.89
N VAL A 182 0.71 13.94 -5.29
CA VAL A 182 0.92 12.86 -6.26
C VAL A 182 1.37 13.42 -7.61
N ARG A 183 0.80 14.54 -8.06
CA ARG A 183 1.18 15.19 -9.32
C ARG A 183 2.51 15.94 -9.23
N LEU A 184 2.88 16.45 -8.06
CA LEU A 184 4.13 17.16 -7.83
C LEU A 184 5.34 16.22 -7.75
N TYR A 185 5.14 14.97 -7.35
CA TYR A 185 6.23 14.02 -7.16
C TYR A 185 7.12 13.80 -8.40
N PRO A 186 6.59 13.56 -9.62
CA PRO A 186 7.42 13.45 -10.83
C PRO A 186 8.25 14.70 -11.10
N GLU A 187 7.67 15.89 -10.91
CA GLU A 187 8.33 17.18 -11.13
C GLU A 187 9.50 17.39 -10.17
N LEU A 188 9.37 16.98 -8.90
CA LEU A 188 10.46 17.03 -7.93
C LEU A 188 11.56 16.01 -8.20
N LYS A 189 11.20 14.84 -8.74
CA LYS A 189 12.16 13.77 -9.04
C LYS A 189 12.97 14.05 -10.31
N TYR A 190 12.36 14.75 -11.28
CA TYR A 190 12.95 15.04 -12.58
C TYR A 190 12.76 16.53 -12.96
N PRO A 191 13.39 17.47 -12.23
CA PRO A 191 13.11 18.90 -12.36
C PRO A 191 13.40 19.48 -13.75
N ASP A 192 14.35 18.89 -14.48
CA ASP A 192 14.79 19.40 -15.79
C ASP A 192 14.11 18.70 -16.97
N LEU A 193 13.24 17.71 -16.71
CA LEU A 193 12.63 16.88 -17.75
C LEU A 193 11.12 17.13 -17.81
N PRO A 194 10.63 17.87 -18.81
CA PRO A 194 9.20 18.03 -19.00
C PRO A 194 8.54 16.68 -19.28
N ILE A 195 7.38 16.48 -18.65
CA ILE A 195 6.60 15.24 -18.79
C ILE A 195 6.05 15.17 -20.22
N SER A 196 6.50 14.22 -21.03
CA SER A 196 6.15 14.06 -22.46
C SER A 196 6.80 15.06 -23.42
N LEU A 197 7.03 14.58 -24.66
CA LEU A 197 7.51 15.39 -25.79
C LEU A 197 6.52 16.51 -26.15
N ASP A 198 5.22 16.29 -25.95
CA ASP A 198 4.19 17.30 -26.24
C ASP A 198 4.34 18.53 -25.34
N THR A 199 4.81 18.35 -24.10
CA THR A 199 5.01 19.44 -23.14
C THR A 199 6.13 20.38 -23.57
N LEU A 200 7.18 19.88 -24.24
CA LEU A 200 8.19 20.74 -24.88
C LEU A 200 7.55 21.63 -25.96
N GLY A 201 6.59 21.07 -26.71
CA GLY A 201 5.77 21.81 -27.66
C GLY A 201 5.03 22.94 -26.97
N TYR A 202 4.23 22.65 -25.94
CA TYR A 202 3.47 23.66 -25.19
C TYR A 202 4.37 24.71 -24.54
N ILE A 203 5.51 24.33 -23.96
CA ILE A 203 6.47 25.28 -23.38
C ILE A 203 7.03 26.22 -24.45
N SER A 204 7.36 25.69 -25.63
CA SER A 204 7.88 26.51 -26.74
C SER A 204 6.82 27.50 -27.25
N VAL A 205 5.57 27.07 -27.39
CA VAL A 205 4.43 27.95 -27.76
C VAL A 205 4.20 29.01 -26.69
N ALA A 206 4.17 28.63 -25.41
CA ALA A 206 3.97 29.57 -24.32
C ALA A 206 5.10 30.61 -24.25
N ARG A 207 6.36 30.20 -24.47
CA ARG A 207 7.52 31.08 -24.57
C ARG A 207 7.38 32.06 -25.73
N ASP A 208 7.11 31.55 -26.94
CA ASP A 208 6.95 32.37 -28.13
C ASP A 208 5.78 33.38 -27.99
N PHE A 209 4.66 32.96 -27.38
CA PHE A 209 3.53 33.83 -27.04
C PHE A 209 3.90 34.91 -26.01
N SER A 210 4.64 34.57 -24.95
CA SER A 210 5.08 35.55 -23.94
C SER A 210 6.01 36.63 -24.50
N GLN A 211 6.76 36.31 -25.56
CA GLN A 211 7.64 37.25 -26.23
C GLN A 211 6.87 38.13 -27.23
N GLU A 212 5.93 37.55 -27.97
CA GLU A 212 5.11 38.26 -28.95
C GLU A 212 3.66 37.76 -28.94
N PRO A 213 2.80 38.28 -28.04
CA PRO A 213 1.42 37.81 -27.95
C PRO A 213 0.63 38.26 -29.17
N LYS A 214 0.02 37.32 -29.90
CA LYS A 214 -0.87 37.61 -31.02
C LYS A 214 -2.24 36.98 -30.77
N ILE A 215 -3.29 37.77 -31.00
CA ILE A 215 -4.68 37.32 -30.81
C ILE A 215 -5.17 36.56 -32.05
N LEU A 216 -4.73 36.98 -33.25
CA LEU A 216 -4.99 36.31 -34.52
C LEU A 216 -3.79 36.49 -35.46
N THR A 217 -3.40 35.44 -36.17
CA THR A 217 -2.36 35.50 -37.22
C THR A 217 -2.95 35.11 -38.56
N MET A 218 -2.73 35.92 -39.61
CA MET A 218 -3.23 35.64 -40.97
C MET A 218 -2.60 34.41 -41.63
N TYR A 219 -1.48 33.89 -41.10
CA TYR A 219 -0.77 32.73 -41.63
C TYR A 219 -0.88 31.52 -40.69
N LEU A 220 -2.01 30.81 -40.78
CA LEU A 220 -2.25 29.55 -40.05
C LEU A 220 -1.31 28.41 -40.49
N TRP A 221 -0.64 28.49 -41.63
CA TRP A 221 0.08 27.35 -42.21
C TRP A 221 1.61 27.32 -42.02
N LEU A 222 2.24 28.43 -41.57
CA LEU A 222 3.71 28.57 -41.49
C LEU A 222 4.20 28.83 -40.05
N GLY A 223 3.72 28.06 -39.07
CA GLY A 223 4.15 28.19 -37.68
C GLY A 223 3.49 29.34 -36.90
N GLY A 224 2.48 30.00 -37.47
CA GLY A 224 1.71 31.07 -36.81
C GLY A 224 0.96 30.62 -35.54
N TRP A 225 0.77 29.31 -35.35
CA TRP A 225 0.14 28.72 -34.17
C TRP A 225 0.96 28.91 -32.90
N ARG A 226 2.29 29.11 -33.00
CA ARG A 226 3.15 29.24 -31.83
C ARG A 226 2.96 30.52 -31.02
N LYS A 227 2.33 31.54 -31.62
CA LYS A 227 2.11 32.87 -31.00
C LYS A 227 0.65 33.11 -30.64
N LEU A 228 -0.17 32.07 -30.66
CA LEU A 228 -1.55 32.11 -30.21
C LEU A 228 -1.64 31.67 -28.75
N PRO A 229 -2.72 32.02 -28.03
CA PRO A 229 -2.92 31.56 -26.67
C PRO A 229 -2.87 30.03 -26.60
N PRO A 230 -2.09 29.43 -25.69
CA PRO A 230 -1.85 27.98 -25.65
C PRO A 230 -3.08 27.12 -25.32
N LEU A 231 -4.23 27.75 -25.03
CA LEU A 231 -5.53 27.08 -24.84
C LEU A 231 -6.42 27.10 -26.10
N LEU A 232 -6.00 27.82 -27.14
CA LEU A 232 -6.69 27.92 -28.43
C LEU A 232 -6.01 27.12 -29.55
N THR A 233 -4.83 26.57 -29.26
CA THR A 233 -4.00 25.74 -30.15
C THR A 233 -4.07 24.28 -29.72
#